data_AF-A0A5C8V4W7-F1
#
_entry.id   AF-A0A5C8V4W7-F1
#
_cell.length_a   1.000
_cell.length_b   1.000
_cell.length_c   1.000
_cell.angle_alpha   90.00
_cell.angle_beta   90.00
_cell.angle_gamma   90.00
#
_symmetry.space_group_name_H-M   'P 1'
#
loop_
_entity.id
_entity.type
_entity.pdbx_description
1 polymer ?
#
loop_
_entity_poly.entity_id
_entity_poly.type
_entity_poly.pdbx_seq_one_letter_code
_entity_poly.pdbx_strand_id
1 'polypeptide(L)'
;MKNRFSYILIILGLVCVRAQDNMERLTEYIDNAQLVIYSESSYLSDSMASAITYVDFCPGGTYYYSYDGSYTVKGTGNTSNRNNRANGAGVAENSGQWKVLEYQAGYYLEIVDAYGKTDYYPINIQNLINGKWKINNTTYVFAQGKGRCH
;
A
#
# COMPACT_ATOMS: atom_id res chain seq x y z
N MET A 1 45.70 -51.56 -0.30
CA MET A 1 45.28 -50.69 0.83
C MET A 1 44.32 -49.64 0.29
N LYS A 2 43.10 -49.58 0.85
CA LYS A 2 41.97 -48.75 0.40
C LYS A 2 42.08 -47.36 1.03
N ASN A 3 42.22 -46.31 0.23
CA ASN A 3 41.98 -44.93 0.70
C ASN A 3 40.53 -44.56 0.36
N ARG A 4 39.73 -44.41 1.41
CA ARG A 4 38.32 -44.00 1.35
C ARG A 4 38.26 -42.47 1.31
N PHE A 5 37.69 -41.91 0.24
CA PHE A 5 37.26 -40.52 0.22
C PHE A 5 35.97 -40.41 1.05
N SER A 6 36.05 -39.66 2.16
CA SER A 6 34.90 -39.25 2.96
C SER A 6 34.06 -38.26 2.16
N TYR A 7 32.81 -38.63 1.88
CA TYR A 7 31.80 -37.71 1.36
C TYR A 7 31.37 -36.77 2.48
N ILE A 8 31.73 -35.49 2.37
CA ILE A 8 31.09 -34.43 3.15
C ILE A 8 29.73 -34.19 2.51
N LEU A 9 28.70 -34.79 3.10
CA LEU A 9 27.32 -34.54 2.74
C LEU A 9 26.86 -33.30 3.53
N ILE A 10 26.93 -32.13 2.91
CA ILE A 10 26.35 -30.89 3.46
C ILE A 10 24.83 -31.02 3.31
N ILE A 11 24.17 -31.58 4.32
CA ILE A 11 22.71 -31.47 4.49
C ILE A 11 22.45 -30.27 5.39
N LEU A 12 22.27 -29.07 4.82
CA LEU A 12 21.62 -27.94 5.49
C LEU A 12 21.36 -26.85 4.44
N GLY A 13 20.10 -26.70 4.01
CA GLY A 13 19.73 -25.54 3.19
C GLY A 13 18.53 -25.68 2.25
N LEU A 14 17.60 -26.62 2.45
CA LEU A 14 16.55 -26.91 1.46
C LEU A 14 15.12 -26.49 1.84
N VAL A 15 14.95 -25.45 2.67
CA VAL A 15 13.59 -24.98 3.01
C VAL A 15 13.33 -23.48 2.75
N CYS A 16 14.32 -22.65 2.39
CA CYS A 16 14.07 -21.21 2.20
C CYS A 16 13.96 -20.72 0.74
N VAL A 17 14.23 -21.56 -0.26
CA VAL A 17 14.33 -21.11 -1.67
C VAL A 17 12.97 -20.69 -2.26
N ARG A 18 11.85 -21.26 -1.80
CA ARG A 18 10.52 -20.94 -2.35
C ARG A 18 9.88 -19.66 -1.79
N ALA A 19 10.17 -19.34 -0.54
CA ALA A 19 9.67 -18.13 0.12
C ALA A 19 10.33 -16.88 -0.50
N GLN A 20 11.66 -16.93 -0.64
CA GLN A 20 12.43 -15.85 -1.26
C GLN A 20 12.00 -15.57 -2.72
N ASP A 21 11.80 -16.61 -3.54
CA ASP A 21 11.34 -16.47 -4.94
C ASP A 21 9.98 -15.78 -5.04
N ASN A 22 9.03 -16.16 -4.18
CA ASN A 22 7.70 -15.56 -4.19
C ASN A 22 7.71 -14.09 -3.74
N MET A 23 8.52 -13.76 -2.72
CA MET A 23 8.67 -12.38 -2.24
C MET A 23 9.34 -11.49 -3.29
N GLU A 24 10.39 -11.99 -3.95
CA GLU A 24 11.09 -11.26 -5.02
C GLU A 24 10.14 -10.97 -6.19
N ARG A 25 9.41 -11.99 -6.66
CA ARG A 25 8.42 -11.83 -7.73
C ARG A 25 7.28 -10.87 -7.36
N LEU A 26 6.83 -10.89 -6.10
CA LEU A 26 5.83 -9.94 -5.63
C LEU A 26 6.40 -8.52 -5.55
N THR A 27 7.67 -8.38 -5.15
CA THR A 27 8.37 -7.10 -5.15
C THR A 27 8.47 -6.56 -6.57
N GLU A 28 8.90 -7.35 -7.54
CA GLU A 28 8.93 -6.99 -8.96
C GLU A 28 7.54 -6.64 -9.51
N TYR A 29 6.50 -7.30 -9.01
CA TYR A 29 5.12 -7.01 -9.42
C TYR A 29 4.63 -5.65 -8.91
N ILE A 30 5.06 -5.25 -7.71
CA ILE A 30 4.74 -3.96 -7.11
C ILE A 30 5.67 -2.86 -7.63
N ASP A 31 6.87 -3.22 -8.06
CA ASP A 31 7.84 -2.28 -8.58
C ASP A 31 7.29 -1.53 -9.81
N ASN A 32 7.54 -0.22 -9.83
CA ASN A 32 7.03 0.70 -10.84
C ASN A 32 5.48 0.68 -10.98
N ALA A 33 4.73 0.30 -9.95
CA ALA A 33 3.27 0.28 -9.97
C ALA A 33 2.66 1.54 -9.34
N GLN A 34 1.39 1.80 -9.66
CA GLN A 34 0.59 2.84 -9.01
C GLN A 34 -0.60 2.20 -8.28
N LEU A 35 -0.82 2.59 -7.03
CA LEU A 35 -2.02 2.33 -6.27
C LEU A 35 -2.82 3.62 -6.10
N VAL A 36 -4.06 3.61 -6.57
CA VAL A 36 -5.01 4.71 -6.40
C VAL A 36 -6.06 4.29 -5.37
N ILE A 37 -6.27 5.12 -4.37
CA ILE A 37 -7.24 4.90 -3.28
C ILE A 37 -8.26 6.02 -3.35
N TYR A 38 -9.52 5.68 -3.59
CA TYR A 38 -10.62 6.63 -3.66
C TYR A 38 -11.63 6.34 -2.57
N SER A 39 -11.82 7.27 -1.64
CA SER A 39 -12.85 7.22 -0.61
C SER A 39 -14.04 8.08 -1.00
N GLU A 40 -15.22 7.45 -1.11
CA GLU A 40 -16.48 8.13 -1.40
C GLU A 40 -17.07 8.75 -0.12
N SER A 41 -17.60 9.97 -0.25
CA SER A 41 -18.48 10.54 0.78
C SER A 41 -19.82 9.80 0.77
N SER A 42 -20.44 9.61 1.94
CA SER A 42 -21.75 8.97 2.03
C SER A 42 -22.73 9.82 2.82
N TYR A 43 -23.93 10.03 2.27
CA TYR A 43 -25.04 10.73 2.93
C TYR A 43 -25.49 10.05 4.25
N LEU A 44 -25.19 8.77 4.42
CA LEU A 44 -25.53 7.98 5.60
C LEU A 44 -24.43 7.99 6.67
N SER A 45 -23.30 8.69 6.43
CA SER A 45 -22.14 8.81 7.32
C SER A 45 -21.97 10.28 7.73
N ASP A 46 -21.54 10.53 8.97
CA ASP A 46 -21.25 11.88 9.46
C ASP A 46 -20.05 12.55 8.74
N SER A 47 -19.28 11.77 7.97
CA SER A 47 -18.23 12.28 7.09
C SER A 47 -18.74 12.43 5.66
N MET A 48 -19.01 13.67 5.24
CA MET A 48 -19.30 14.04 3.85
C MET A 48 -18.01 14.27 3.02
N ALA A 49 -16.86 13.75 3.49
CA ALA A 49 -15.58 13.95 2.85
C ALA A 49 -15.29 12.88 1.80
N SER A 50 -14.77 13.28 0.64
CA SER A 50 -14.24 12.38 -0.37
C SER A 50 -12.78 12.67 -0.59
N ALA A 51 -11.96 11.64 -0.77
CA ALA A 51 -10.54 11.82 -1.06
C ALA A 51 -10.06 10.85 -2.12
N ILE A 52 -9.03 11.28 -2.83
CA ILE A 52 -8.24 10.45 -3.73
C ILE A 52 -6.77 10.51 -3.30
N THR A 53 -6.17 9.34 -3.20
CA THR A 53 -4.76 9.16 -2.88
C THR A 53 -4.10 8.40 -4.01
N TYR A 54 -2.91 8.83 -4.39
CA TYR A 54 -2.02 8.14 -5.30
C TYR A 54 -0.78 7.71 -4.53
N VAL A 55 -0.41 6.45 -4.69
CA VAL A 55 0.84 5.88 -4.16
C VAL A 55 1.57 5.27 -5.34
N ASP A 56 2.69 5.88 -5.71
CA ASP A 56 3.56 5.41 -6.78
C ASP A 56 4.73 4.64 -6.16
N PHE A 57 4.79 3.34 -6.42
CA PHE A 57 5.89 2.47 -6.00
C PHE A 57 6.98 2.50 -7.06
N CYS A 58 8.16 3.00 -6.71
CA CYS A 58 9.23 3.24 -7.64
C CYS A 58 10.41 2.28 -7.50
N PRO A 59 11.17 2.08 -8.61
CA PRO A 59 12.40 1.31 -8.60
C PRO A 59 13.35 1.73 -7.49
N GLY A 60 13.99 0.74 -6.86
CA GLY A 60 14.90 0.96 -5.74
C GLY A 60 14.20 1.13 -4.38
N GLY A 61 12.89 0.85 -4.29
CA GLY A 61 12.19 0.82 -3.01
C GLY A 61 11.76 2.20 -2.50
N THR A 62 11.68 3.21 -3.36
CA THR A 62 11.12 4.53 -2.99
C THR A 62 9.63 4.58 -3.34
N TYR A 63 8.80 5.21 -2.51
CA TYR A 63 7.43 5.53 -2.89
C TYR A 63 7.18 7.03 -2.87
N TYR A 64 6.26 7.47 -3.73
CA TYR A 64 5.69 8.81 -3.70
C TYR A 64 4.21 8.74 -3.37
N TYR A 65 3.76 9.64 -2.51
CA TYR A 65 2.39 9.75 -2.04
C TYR A 65 1.85 11.13 -2.40
N SER A 66 0.65 11.16 -2.97
CA SER A 66 -0.11 12.39 -3.21
C SER A 66 -1.55 12.18 -2.77
N TYR A 67 -2.09 13.15 -2.04
CA TYR A 67 -3.45 13.15 -1.51
C TYR A 67 -4.16 14.42 -1.91
N ASP A 68 -5.39 14.28 -2.38
CA ASP A 68 -6.35 15.35 -2.57
C ASP A 68 -7.68 14.94 -1.94
N GLY A 69 -8.16 15.70 -0.98
CA GLY A 69 -9.42 15.44 -0.31
C GLY A 69 -10.22 16.69 -0.04
N SER A 70 -11.54 16.55 -0.01
CA SER A 70 -12.47 17.60 0.37
C SER A 70 -13.35 17.17 1.53
N TYR A 71 -13.83 18.12 2.32
CA TYR A 71 -14.76 17.85 3.42
C TYR A 71 -15.84 18.94 3.51
N THR A 72 -16.99 18.55 4.05
CA THR A 72 -18.09 19.44 4.43
C THR A 72 -18.55 19.07 5.84
N VAL A 73 -18.49 20.03 6.76
CA VAL A 73 -19.00 19.89 8.12
C VAL A 73 -20.36 20.57 8.21
N LYS A 74 -21.39 19.84 8.66
CA LYS A 74 -22.68 20.45 9.01
C LYS A 74 -22.50 21.33 10.24
N GLY A 75 -22.97 22.58 10.18
CA GLY A 75 -23.11 23.41 11.38
C GLY A 75 -23.98 22.73 12.44
N THR A 76 -23.68 22.99 13.71
CA THR A 76 -24.41 22.41 14.84
C THR A 76 -25.90 22.77 14.77
N GLY A 77 -26.77 21.79 15.08
CA GLY A 77 -28.22 21.81 14.84
C GLY A 77 -29.05 22.86 15.59
N ASN A 78 -28.42 23.86 16.21
CA ASN A 78 -29.07 24.90 17.00
C ASN A 78 -28.93 26.30 16.40
N THR A 79 -28.60 26.40 15.11
CA THR A 79 -28.56 27.67 14.38
C THR A 79 -29.68 27.70 13.35
N SER A 80 -30.48 28.77 13.34
CA SER A 80 -31.57 29.03 12.38
C SER A 80 -31.09 29.23 10.94
N ASN A 81 -29.78 29.15 10.70
CA ASN A 81 -29.14 29.38 9.42
C ASN A 81 -28.63 28.06 8.82
N ARG A 82 -29.45 27.43 7.97
CA ARG A 82 -29.10 26.20 7.20
C ARG A 82 -27.89 26.37 6.26
N ASN A 83 -27.36 27.59 6.11
CA ASN A 83 -26.24 27.91 5.22
C ASN A 83 -24.88 27.93 5.93
N ASN A 84 -24.82 27.64 7.24
CA ASN A 84 -23.55 27.61 7.97
C ASN A 84 -22.87 26.23 7.86
N ARG A 85 -22.34 25.93 6.67
CA ARG A 85 -21.53 24.73 6.40
C ARG A 85 -20.08 25.14 6.20
N ALA A 86 -19.17 24.56 6.98
CA ALA A 86 -17.75 24.72 6.74
C ALA A 86 -17.31 23.70 5.69
N ASN A 87 -16.66 24.14 4.63
CA ASN A 87 -16.11 23.27 3.60
C ASN A 87 -14.61 23.55 3.47
N GLY A 88 -13.83 22.53 3.14
CA GLY A 88 -12.40 22.69 2.89
C GLY A 88 -11.85 21.62 1.95
N ALA A 89 -10.69 21.91 1.39
CA ALA A 89 -9.88 20.97 0.63
C ALA A 89 -8.50 20.88 1.27
N GLY A 90 -7.89 19.70 1.20
CA GLY A 90 -6.56 19.44 1.70
C GLY A 90 -5.77 18.69 0.67
N VAL A 91 -4.54 19.15 0.43
CA VAL A 91 -3.55 18.45 -0.38
C VAL A 91 -2.37 18.07 0.50
N ALA A 92 -1.79 16.90 0.27
CA ALA A 92 -0.60 16.46 0.96
C ALA A 92 0.28 15.63 0.03
N GLU A 93 1.59 15.81 0.14
CA GLU A 93 2.59 15.04 -0.58
C GLU A 93 3.59 14.49 0.42
N ASN A 94 4.07 13.27 0.17
CA ASN A 94 5.09 12.64 0.98
C ASN A 94 5.90 11.66 0.13
N SER A 95 7.07 11.27 0.61
CA SER A 95 7.85 10.19 0.03
C SER A 95 8.51 9.38 1.13
N GLY A 96 9.01 8.21 0.77
CA GLY A 96 9.67 7.34 1.73
C GLY A 96 10.14 6.07 1.07
N GLN A 97 10.37 5.04 1.88
CA GLN A 97 10.82 3.74 1.43
C GLN A 97 9.73 2.69 1.57
N TRP A 98 9.72 1.71 0.68
CA TRP A 98 8.83 0.57 0.73
C TRP A 98 9.61 -0.73 0.50
N LYS A 99 9.14 -1.82 1.10
CA LYS A 99 9.60 -3.17 0.79
C LYS A 99 8.53 -4.21 1.09
N VAL A 100 8.60 -5.34 0.40
CA VAL A 100 7.78 -6.51 0.72
C VAL A 100 8.50 -7.34 1.77
N LEU A 101 7.75 -7.78 2.77
CA LEU A 101 8.18 -8.69 3.81
C LEU A 101 7.32 -9.94 3.80
N GLU A 102 7.91 -11.08 4.15
CA GLU A 102 7.18 -12.29 4.45
C GLU A 102 7.21 -12.56 5.97
N TYR A 103 6.05 -12.73 6.57
CA TYR A 103 5.91 -13.05 7.99
C TYR A 103 4.72 -13.98 8.23
N GLN A 104 4.92 -15.04 9.01
CA GLN A 104 3.88 -16.02 9.37
C GLN A 104 3.04 -16.50 8.18
N ALA A 105 3.69 -16.82 7.05
CA ALA A 105 3.07 -17.26 5.80
C ALA A 105 2.16 -16.22 5.10
N GLY A 106 2.30 -14.94 5.42
CA GLY A 106 1.68 -13.82 4.73
C GLY A 106 2.69 -12.81 4.21
N TYR A 107 2.28 -12.02 3.21
CA TYR A 107 3.09 -10.91 2.69
C TYR A 107 2.59 -9.58 3.24
N TYR A 108 3.53 -8.71 3.58
CA TYR A 108 3.28 -7.39 4.11
C TYR A 108 4.08 -6.36 3.33
N LEU A 109 3.47 -5.20 3.10
CA LEU A 109 4.12 -4.01 2.61
C LEU A 109 4.58 -3.20 3.82
N GLU A 110 5.88 -3.11 4.02
CA GLU A 110 6.47 -2.15 4.95
C GLU A 110 6.61 -0.81 4.23
N ILE A 111 6.16 0.26 4.90
CA ILE A 111 6.31 1.65 4.47
C ILE A 111 7.07 2.39 5.55
N VAL A 112 8.16 3.06 5.18
CA VAL A 112 8.92 3.97 6.04
C VAL A 112 8.79 5.37 5.46
N ASP A 113 8.13 6.28 6.16
CA ASP A 113 7.94 7.65 5.67
C ASP A 113 9.22 8.51 5.79
N ALA A 114 9.17 9.74 5.28
CA ALA A 114 10.27 10.70 5.36
C ALA A 114 10.74 11.05 6.80
N TYR A 115 9.91 10.78 7.81
CA TYR A 115 10.23 10.99 9.23
C TYR A 115 10.75 9.72 9.91
N GLY A 116 10.88 8.62 9.19
CA GLY A 116 11.31 7.32 9.70
C GLY A 116 10.19 6.54 10.41
N LYS A 117 8.93 6.98 10.34
CA LYS A 117 7.81 6.22 10.88
C LYS A 117 7.58 5.01 9.99
N THR A 118 7.51 3.83 10.62
CA THR A 118 7.27 2.56 9.92
C THR A 118 5.83 2.09 10.13
N ASP A 119 5.14 1.78 9.04
CA ASP A 119 3.81 1.16 9.01
C ASP A 119 3.85 -0.14 8.19
N TYR A 120 2.99 -1.10 8.53
CA TYR A 120 2.92 -2.40 7.85
C TYR A 120 1.50 -2.67 7.36
N TYR A 121 1.35 -3.02 6.09
CA TYR A 121 0.06 -3.31 5.47
C TYR A 121 0.02 -4.73 4.92
N PRO A 122 -0.99 -5.54 5.25
CA PRO A 122 -1.11 -6.89 4.68
C PRO A 122 -1.37 -6.81 3.18
N ILE A 123 -0.64 -7.61 2.40
CA ILE A 123 -0.81 -7.71 0.95
C ILE A 123 -1.78 -8.86 0.63
N ASN A 124 -2.89 -8.51 -0.02
CA ASN A 124 -3.76 -9.51 -0.64
C ASN A 124 -3.41 -9.62 -2.12
N ILE A 125 -2.69 -10.69 -2.47
CA ILE A 125 -2.21 -10.93 -3.84
C ILE A 125 -3.38 -10.98 -4.84
N GLN A 126 -4.52 -11.57 -4.48
CA GLN A 126 -5.67 -11.66 -5.38
C GLN A 126 -6.23 -10.28 -5.73
N ASN A 127 -6.24 -9.36 -4.76
CA ASN A 127 -6.67 -7.98 -5.00
C ASN A 127 -5.73 -7.25 -5.96
N LEU A 128 -4.42 -7.43 -5.79
CA LEU A 128 -3.42 -6.85 -6.71
C LEU A 128 -3.59 -7.39 -8.13
N ILE A 129 -3.76 -8.71 -8.28
CA ILE A 129 -3.98 -9.36 -9.59
C ILE A 129 -5.29 -8.87 -10.24
N ASN A 130 -6.36 -8.73 -9.46
CA ASN A 130 -7.64 -8.23 -9.96
C ASN A 130 -7.56 -6.75 -10.39
N GLY A 131 -6.55 -6.01 -9.92
CA GLY A 131 -6.29 -4.62 -10.26
C GLY A 131 -7.30 -3.62 -9.69
N LYS A 132 -8.46 -4.06 -9.22
CA LYS A 132 -9.47 -3.20 -8.58
C LYS A 132 -10.26 -3.97 -7.54
N TRP A 133 -10.44 -3.37 -6.37
CA TRP A 133 -11.29 -3.91 -5.31
C TRP A 133 -11.91 -2.78 -4.49
N LYS A 134 -12.96 -3.10 -3.72
CA LYS A 134 -13.64 -2.13 -2.85
C LYS A 134 -13.76 -2.70 -1.44
N ILE A 135 -13.46 -1.89 -0.44
CA ILE A 135 -13.66 -2.20 0.98
C ILE A 135 -14.49 -1.04 1.54
N ASN A 136 -15.71 -1.33 2.00
CA ASN A 136 -16.66 -0.30 2.42
C ASN A 136 -16.84 0.78 1.34
N ASN A 137 -16.59 2.06 1.67
CA ASN A 137 -16.68 3.19 0.75
C ASN A 137 -15.36 3.51 0.05
N THR A 138 -14.33 2.70 0.24
CA THR A 138 -13.00 2.92 -0.35
C THR A 138 -12.77 1.97 -1.51
N THR A 139 -12.57 2.52 -2.69
CA THR A 139 -12.16 1.80 -3.89
C THR A 139 -10.65 1.89 -4.04
N TYR A 140 -10.02 0.77 -4.34
CA TYR A 140 -8.60 0.66 -4.60
C TYR A 140 -8.40 0.22 -6.04
N VAL A 141 -7.43 0.82 -6.72
CA VAL A 141 -7.04 0.47 -8.09
C VAL A 141 -5.53 0.32 -8.13
N PHE A 142 -5.05 -0.87 -8.48
CA PHE A 142 -3.64 -1.16 -8.64
C PHE A 142 -3.32 -1.32 -10.14
N ALA A 143 -2.31 -0.61 -10.60
CA ALA A 143 -1.86 -0.61 -11.99
C ALA A 143 -0.35 -0.82 -12.06
N GLN A 144 0.05 -2.03 -12.43
CA GLN A 144 1.47 -2.38 -12.63
C GLN A 144 2.09 -1.57 -13.78
N GLY A 145 3.34 -1.12 -13.61
CA GLY A 145 4.08 -0.38 -14.63
C GLY A 145 3.56 1.03 -14.92
N LYS A 146 2.73 1.57 -14.03
CA LYS A 146 2.12 2.92 -14.13
C LYS A 146 2.59 3.87 -13.04
N GLY A 147 3.59 3.48 -12.24
CA GLY A 147 4.21 4.34 -11.24
C GLY A 147 4.77 5.62 -11.87
N ARG A 148 4.48 6.75 -11.24
CA ARG A 148 5.02 8.07 -11.63
C ARG A 148 6.25 8.38 -10.81
N CYS A 149 7.38 7.86 -11.27
CA CYS A 149 8.66 8.01 -10.59
C CYS A 149 9.41 9.22 -11.16
N HIS A 150 9.91 10.05 -10.25
CA HIS A 150 10.68 11.27 -10.55
C HIS A 150 12.05 11.19 -9.90
#